data_AF-A0A2N6UJH1-F1
#
_entry.id   AF-A0A2N6UJH1-F1
#
_cell.length_a   1.000
_cell.length_b   1.000
_cell.length_c   1.000
_cell.angle_alpha   90.00
_cell.angle_beta   90.00
_cell.angle_gamma   90.00
#
_symmetry.space_group_name_H-M   'P 1'
#
loop_
_entity.id
_entity.type
_entity.pdbx_description
1 polymer ?
#
loop_
_entity_poly.entity_id
_entity_poly.type
_entity_poly.pdbx_seq_one_letter_code
_entity_poly.pdbx_strand_id
1 'polypeptide(L)'
;MYPTSEEYKTVIKKNSRKFYWTGNIILEDGTTIPFNNKDILKGSGYIHRSCSGSSELEIGTVYAGEFGISLFSDIDRYSLEDSKLELFYHQELENKKIETIPMGIFDVTEANRSKKILELKGYDYMLRFDKNFPVTDTFGTAFELLTLSCEKCKVELGMTEDEVKAFVNGEEVLAIYQDHDIETYRDFIHYIGSTLGAFAGISRDGKLILKKYAESISTEIKTRERFSSSISDFKTRYTAINSTNAKTKIAEYYSLENDDGLTMNLGINPLMQLGLPEKRKRMCEVLLTEICKIHHTPFDMVTIGDPSLDVGDRIAISYEEEKIEGLTTDIEYKINGKHRILGVGKNPYLSKAKSKNDKNIVGLLNQIESEKLVVHAYSNYTAFNLSTTDTPIIRIEFASNKETEAIFNASILLNIICDTEEKTRKISRKVKKQVEILNNEGKSYNPPKFEGKEEIEELNYIENIEIPTRLVITYVFNDTKIEHHIPKETYLSGDHILNLFYPLTKLQEKTMNNFSVLIRLESGQAMISKDNAIAAISGQSLGSTEAWDGKIKIEESWKKFTFSNLFLFSNLLDYYKVEKQEPTKTEFKEKVERFKFNGIKLGNYKDKITTEIKNKEV
;
A
#
# COMPACT_ATOMS: atom_id res chain seq x y z
N MET A 1 -19.85 -28.62 -4.53
CA MET A 1 -20.56 -29.80 -4.02
C MET A 1 -19.54 -30.91 -3.79
N TYR A 2 -19.65 -31.67 -2.71
CA TYR A 2 -18.78 -32.82 -2.46
C TYR A 2 -19.02 -33.91 -3.53
N PRO A 3 -17.97 -34.50 -4.13
CA PRO A 3 -18.14 -35.56 -5.13
C PRO A 3 -18.81 -36.81 -4.55
N THR A 4 -19.87 -37.29 -5.20
CA THR A 4 -20.62 -38.50 -4.80
C THR A 4 -20.98 -39.34 -6.03
N SER A 5 -21.33 -40.61 -5.80
CA SER A 5 -21.81 -41.50 -6.86
C SER A 5 -23.17 -41.06 -7.46
N GLU A 6 -23.49 -41.55 -8.66
CA GLU A 6 -24.81 -41.32 -9.28
C GLU A 6 -25.93 -42.07 -8.53
N GLU A 7 -25.60 -43.22 -7.94
CA GLU A 7 -26.50 -43.96 -7.05
C GLU A 7 -26.87 -43.13 -5.82
N TYR A 8 -25.89 -42.46 -5.20
CA TYR A 8 -26.13 -41.53 -4.09
C TYR A 8 -27.08 -40.41 -4.51
N LYS A 9 -26.80 -39.74 -5.63
CA LYS A 9 -27.63 -38.63 -6.14
C LYS A 9 -29.08 -39.04 -6.40
N THR A 10 -29.29 -40.32 -6.74
CA THR A 10 -30.64 -40.89 -6.94
C THR A 10 -31.33 -41.18 -5.61
N VAL A 11 -30.62 -41.81 -4.67
CA VAL A 11 -31.18 -42.23 -3.37
C VAL A 11 -31.45 -41.04 -2.46
N ILE A 12 -30.56 -40.04 -2.43
CA ILE A 12 -30.68 -38.88 -1.54
C ILE A 12 -31.98 -38.10 -1.78
N LYS A 13 -32.55 -38.15 -3.00
CA LYS A 13 -33.83 -37.49 -3.34
C LYS A 13 -35.08 -38.27 -2.93
N LYS A 14 -34.95 -39.45 -2.29
CA LYS A 14 -36.09 -40.28 -1.86
C LYS A 14 -36.49 -39.97 -0.41
N ASN A 15 -37.79 -39.92 -0.16
CA ASN A 15 -38.34 -39.71 1.19
C ASN A 15 -38.07 -40.88 2.16
N SER A 16 -37.93 -42.11 1.64
CA SER A 16 -37.73 -43.34 2.43
C SER A 16 -36.27 -43.77 2.56
N ARG A 17 -35.32 -42.85 2.33
CA ARG A 17 -33.89 -43.14 2.42
C ARG A 17 -33.48 -43.52 3.85
N LYS A 18 -32.53 -44.45 3.96
CA LYS A 18 -31.92 -44.84 5.24
C LYS A 18 -30.53 -44.23 5.34
N PHE A 19 -30.27 -43.55 6.44
CA PHE A 19 -28.99 -42.96 6.72
C PHE A 19 -28.74 -42.93 8.22
N TYR A 20 -27.48 -42.75 8.60
CA TYR A 20 -27.08 -42.60 9.99
C TYR A 20 -25.80 -41.77 10.07
N TRP A 21 -25.50 -41.28 11.27
CA TRP A 21 -24.32 -40.49 11.55
C TRP A 21 -23.38 -41.23 12.49
N THR A 22 -22.08 -41.02 12.32
CA THR A 22 -21.05 -41.44 13.27
C THR A 22 -20.04 -40.32 13.44
N GLY A 23 -19.17 -40.47 14.43
CA GLY A 23 -18.04 -39.57 14.59
C GLY A 23 -17.00 -40.11 15.55
N ASN A 24 -15.89 -39.39 15.59
CA ASN A 24 -14.74 -39.69 16.42
C ASN A 24 -14.41 -38.46 17.25
N ILE A 25 -14.28 -38.62 18.56
CA ILE A 25 -13.63 -37.63 19.43
C ILE A 25 -12.17 -38.07 19.57
N ILE A 26 -11.24 -37.22 19.18
CA ILE A 26 -9.81 -37.48 19.25
C ILE A 26 -9.24 -36.57 20.33
N LEU A 27 -8.76 -37.16 21.42
CA LEU A 27 -8.17 -36.40 22.53
C LEU A 27 -6.78 -35.87 22.16
N GLU A 28 -6.24 -34.95 22.96
CA GLU A 28 -4.91 -34.37 22.76
C GLU A 28 -3.80 -35.43 22.67
N ASP A 29 -3.91 -36.51 23.46
CA ASP A 29 -2.96 -37.64 23.48
C ASP A 29 -3.10 -38.59 22.27
N GLY A 30 -4.03 -38.32 21.36
CA GLY A 30 -4.33 -39.13 20.18
C GLY A 30 -5.33 -40.27 20.42
N THR A 31 -5.86 -40.43 21.63
CA THR A 31 -6.88 -41.45 21.91
C THR A 31 -8.17 -41.13 21.15
N THR A 32 -8.65 -42.09 20.34
CA THR A 32 -9.92 -41.97 19.62
C THR A 32 -11.07 -42.61 20.39
N ILE A 33 -12.11 -41.84 20.67
CA ILE A 33 -13.37 -42.29 21.26
C ILE A 33 -14.47 -42.20 20.17
N PRO A 34 -14.85 -43.33 19.55
CA PRO A 34 -15.88 -43.34 18.54
C PRO A 34 -17.27 -43.25 19.16
N PHE A 35 -18.19 -42.57 18.47
CA PHE A 35 -19.62 -42.58 18.77
C PHE A 35 -20.41 -42.89 17.50
N ASN A 36 -21.60 -43.45 17.69
CA ASN A 36 -22.48 -43.83 16.60
C ASN A 36 -23.86 -43.17 16.78
N ASN A 37 -24.76 -43.42 15.84
CA ASN A 37 -26.04 -42.72 15.77
C ASN A 37 -26.96 -42.88 17.00
N LYS A 38 -26.90 -43.99 17.76
CA LYS A 38 -27.71 -44.14 19.00
C LYS A 38 -27.17 -43.31 20.16
N ASP A 39 -25.91 -42.89 20.09
CA ASP A 39 -25.27 -42.10 21.13
C ASP A 39 -25.62 -40.62 20.96
N ILE A 40 -26.15 -40.21 19.80
CA ILE A 40 -26.52 -38.82 19.50
C ILE A 40 -27.94 -38.53 20.01
N LEU A 41 -28.08 -37.48 20.84
CA LEU A 41 -29.39 -37.01 21.28
C LEU A 41 -30.18 -36.45 20.08
N LYS A 42 -31.38 -36.99 19.87
CA LYS A 42 -32.23 -36.63 18.74
C LYS A 42 -32.53 -35.14 18.69
N GLY A 43 -32.23 -34.49 17.56
CA GLY A 43 -32.53 -33.09 17.29
C GLY A 43 -31.54 -32.08 17.90
N SER A 44 -30.47 -32.55 18.54
CA SER A 44 -29.45 -31.68 19.16
C SER A 44 -28.33 -31.27 18.19
N GLY A 45 -28.01 -32.13 17.23
CA GLY A 45 -26.82 -31.97 16.41
C GLY A 45 -27.02 -31.06 15.19
N TYR A 46 -26.04 -30.22 14.91
CA TYR A 46 -25.97 -29.42 13.70
C TYR A 46 -24.53 -29.17 13.24
N ILE A 47 -24.39 -28.86 11.96
CA ILE A 47 -23.21 -28.23 11.36
C ILE A 47 -23.70 -26.99 10.63
N HIS A 48 -23.03 -25.87 10.81
CA HIS A 48 -23.34 -24.60 10.16
C HIS A 48 -22.12 -24.09 9.39
N ARG A 49 -22.35 -23.62 8.16
CA ARG A 49 -21.33 -23.00 7.33
C ARG A 49 -21.92 -21.79 6.64
N SER A 50 -21.14 -20.73 6.55
CA SER A 50 -21.43 -19.55 5.76
C SER A 50 -20.21 -19.16 4.92
N CYS A 51 -20.44 -18.46 3.80
CA CYS A 51 -19.39 -17.77 3.06
C CYS A 51 -19.74 -16.30 2.79
N SER A 52 -20.80 -15.76 3.40
CA SER A 52 -21.20 -14.37 3.20
C SER A 52 -21.92 -13.81 4.40
N GLY A 53 -21.91 -12.49 4.55
CA GLY A 53 -22.76 -11.79 5.50
C GLY A 53 -24.26 -12.04 5.24
N SER A 54 -25.11 -11.60 6.17
CA SER A 54 -26.54 -11.93 6.18
C SER A 54 -27.41 -11.22 5.12
N SER A 55 -26.85 -10.27 4.36
CA SER A 55 -27.65 -9.38 3.50
C SER A 55 -27.13 -9.22 2.07
N GLU A 56 -25.84 -9.35 1.84
CA GLU A 56 -25.21 -9.16 0.53
C GLU A 56 -24.12 -10.22 0.32
N LEU A 57 -23.83 -10.49 -0.95
CA LEU A 57 -22.74 -11.36 -1.32
C LEU A 57 -21.41 -10.63 -1.10
N GLU A 58 -20.45 -11.29 -0.47
CA GLU A 58 -19.13 -10.75 -0.19
C GLU A 58 -18.05 -11.62 -0.85
N ILE A 59 -16.85 -11.06 -0.98
CA ILE A 59 -15.66 -11.72 -1.54
C ILE A 59 -14.51 -11.53 -0.56
N GLY A 60 -13.59 -12.50 -0.52
CA GLY A 60 -12.53 -12.57 0.46
C GLY A 60 -13.01 -13.02 1.82
N THR A 61 -14.26 -13.45 1.97
CA THR A 61 -14.80 -13.85 3.27
C THR A 61 -14.06 -15.06 3.84
N VAL A 62 -13.92 -15.07 5.17
CA VAL A 62 -13.18 -16.10 5.91
C VAL A 62 -14.00 -16.53 7.13
N TYR A 63 -15.07 -17.29 6.88
CA TYR A 63 -15.97 -17.78 7.92
C TYR A 63 -15.50 -19.13 8.46
N ALA A 64 -15.60 -19.31 9.77
CA ALA A 64 -15.41 -20.62 10.40
C ALA A 64 -16.71 -21.40 10.34
N GLY A 65 -16.62 -22.69 9.97
CA GLY A 65 -17.72 -23.62 10.15
C GLY A 65 -17.89 -23.96 11.63
N GLU A 66 -19.13 -24.04 12.09
CA GLU A 66 -19.49 -24.39 13.46
C GLU A 66 -20.13 -25.77 13.50
N PHE A 67 -19.92 -26.50 14.59
CA PHE A 67 -20.76 -27.65 14.93
C PHE A 67 -21.27 -27.56 16.37
N GLY A 68 -22.41 -28.20 16.60
CA GLY A 68 -22.90 -28.52 17.93
C GLY A 68 -23.49 -29.92 17.94
N ILE A 69 -23.25 -30.68 18.99
CA ILE A 69 -23.82 -32.03 19.15
C ILE A 69 -23.98 -32.40 20.63
N SER A 70 -25.06 -33.08 20.99
CA SER A 70 -25.24 -33.64 22.33
C SER A 70 -25.17 -35.16 22.28
N LEU A 71 -24.32 -35.74 23.11
CA LEU A 71 -24.04 -37.18 23.17
C LEU A 71 -24.46 -37.77 24.52
N PHE A 72 -25.02 -38.98 24.50
CA PHE A 72 -25.17 -39.83 25.68
C PHE A 72 -23.82 -40.44 26.01
N SER A 73 -23.06 -39.76 26.85
CA SER A 73 -21.67 -40.13 27.14
C SER A 73 -21.31 -39.85 28.60
N ASP A 74 -20.49 -40.73 29.16
CA ASP A 74 -19.92 -40.58 30.49
C ASP A 74 -18.50 -40.03 30.49
N ILE A 75 -17.95 -39.70 29.30
CA ILE A 75 -16.62 -39.11 29.12
C ILE A 75 -16.42 -37.93 30.08
N ASP A 76 -15.23 -37.85 30.67
CA ASP A 76 -14.87 -36.71 31.50
C ASP A 76 -14.70 -35.46 30.64
N ARG A 77 -15.39 -34.37 30.98
CA ARG A 77 -15.34 -33.14 30.19
C ARG A 77 -13.96 -32.49 30.21
N TYR A 78 -13.19 -32.71 31.27
CA TYR A 78 -11.85 -32.14 31.43
C TYR A 78 -10.83 -32.80 30.52
N SER A 79 -11.09 -34.02 30.01
CA SER A 79 -10.22 -34.65 29.02
C SER A 79 -10.47 -34.17 27.60
N LEU A 80 -11.45 -33.27 27.39
CA LEU A 80 -11.85 -32.78 26.06
C LEU A 80 -11.23 -31.43 25.70
N GLU A 81 -10.42 -30.85 26.58
CA GLU A 81 -9.57 -29.70 26.25
C GLU A 81 -8.67 -30.06 25.07
N ASP A 82 -8.59 -29.16 24.08
CA ASP A 82 -7.85 -29.32 22.81
C ASP A 82 -8.19 -30.60 22.01
N SER A 83 -9.33 -31.22 22.29
CA SER A 83 -9.82 -32.38 21.54
C SER A 83 -10.41 -31.98 20.19
N LYS A 84 -10.41 -32.93 19.27
CA LYS A 84 -10.96 -32.78 17.92
C LYS A 84 -12.15 -33.69 17.73
N LEU A 85 -13.05 -33.30 16.86
CA LEU A 85 -14.24 -34.06 16.51
C LEU A 85 -14.36 -34.21 15.00
N GLU A 86 -14.50 -35.45 14.55
CA GLU A 86 -14.78 -35.80 13.16
C GLU A 86 -16.23 -36.26 13.03
N LEU A 87 -16.95 -35.80 12.00
CA LEU A 87 -18.32 -36.22 11.72
C LEU A 87 -18.44 -36.86 10.36
N PHE A 88 -19.23 -37.93 10.29
CA PHE A 88 -19.48 -38.68 9.07
C PHE A 88 -20.97 -38.92 8.86
N TYR A 89 -21.42 -38.69 7.64
CA TYR A 89 -22.75 -39.05 7.16
C TYR A 89 -22.67 -40.34 6.34
N HIS A 90 -23.56 -41.29 6.60
CA HIS A 90 -23.61 -42.56 5.89
C HIS A 90 -24.97 -42.75 5.22
N GLN A 91 -24.96 -42.93 3.89
CA GLN A 91 -26.15 -43.20 3.08
C GLN A 91 -26.15 -44.67 2.65
N GLU A 92 -27.21 -45.41 2.99
CA GLU A 92 -27.45 -46.75 2.45
C GLU A 92 -27.99 -46.61 1.02
N LEU A 93 -27.28 -47.18 0.04
CA LEU A 93 -27.66 -47.21 -1.37
C LEU A 93 -28.64 -48.35 -1.66
N GLU A 94 -29.25 -48.37 -2.85
CA GLU A 94 -30.23 -49.42 -3.22
C GLU A 94 -29.66 -50.84 -3.18
N ASN A 95 -28.36 -50.98 -3.50
CA ASN A 95 -27.61 -52.23 -3.45
C ASN A 95 -27.16 -52.61 -2.02
N LYS A 96 -27.64 -51.91 -0.98
CA LYS A 96 -27.26 -52.04 0.43
C LYS A 96 -25.80 -51.70 0.75
N LYS A 97 -25.03 -51.17 -0.21
CA LYS A 97 -23.72 -50.58 0.08
C LYS A 97 -23.90 -49.25 0.81
N ILE A 98 -22.89 -48.87 1.57
CA ILE A 98 -22.90 -47.63 2.35
C ILE A 98 -21.90 -46.67 1.70
N GLU A 99 -22.38 -45.50 1.30
CA GLU A 99 -21.54 -44.39 0.87
C GLU A 99 -21.37 -43.42 2.03
N THR A 100 -20.12 -43.07 2.34
CA THR A 100 -19.76 -42.25 3.49
C THR A 100 -19.26 -40.89 3.01
N ILE A 101 -19.81 -39.83 3.59
CA ILE A 101 -19.44 -38.45 3.32
C ILE A 101 -18.82 -37.86 4.59
N PRO A 102 -17.56 -37.41 4.56
CA PRO A 102 -16.98 -36.65 5.65
C PRO A 102 -17.69 -35.30 5.76
N MET A 103 -18.05 -34.91 6.98
CA MET A 103 -18.80 -33.70 7.25
C MET A 103 -17.98 -32.61 7.92
N GLY A 104 -16.71 -32.89 8.24
CA GLY A 104 -15.75 -31.91 8.73
C GLY A 104 -14.94 -32.43 9.91
N ILE A 105 -13.87 -31.70 10.20
CA ILE A 105 -13.04 -31.85 11.38
C ILE A 105 -13.13 -30.53 12.15
N PHE A 106 -13.40 -30.61 13.45
CA PHE A 106 -13.64 -29.46 14.30
C PHE A 106 -12.82 -29.55 15.58
N ASP A 107 -12.27 -28.44 16.04
CA ASP A 107 -11.70 -28.30 17.38
C ASP A 107 -12.85 -28.08 18.37
N VAL A 108 -12.89 -28.85 19.46
CA VAL A 108 -13.91 -28.73 20.51
C VAL A 108 -13.55 -27.54 21.40
N THR A 109 -14.44 -26.55 21.48
CA THR A 109 -14.23 -25.33 22.29
C THR A 109 -15.09 -25.30 23.55
N GLU A 110 -16.25 -25.96 23.53
CA GLU A 110 -17.13 -26.05 24.69
C GLU A 110 -17.54 -27.51 24.94
N ALA A 111 -17.43 -27.94 26.20
CA ALA A 111 -17.88 -29.25 26.67
C ALA A 111 -18.74 -29.10 27.93
N ASN A 112 -20.05 -29.00 27.75
CA ASN A 112 -21.01 -28.83 28.83
C ASN A 112 -21.61 -30.18 29.24
N ARG A 113 -21.79 -30.41 30.54
CA ARG A 113 -22.39 -31.66 31.05
C ARG A 113 -23.71 -31.40 31.76
N SER A 114 -24.75 -32.08 31.31
CA SER A 114 -26.07 -32.09 31.94
C SER A 114 -26.52 -33.55 32.17
N LYS A 115 -26.44 -34.01 33.43
CA LYS A 115 -26.70 -35.41 33.82
C LYS A 115 -25.79 -36.39 33.03
N LYS A 116 -26.37 -37.19 32.13
CA LYS A 116 -25.69 -38.17 31.25
C LYS A 116 -25.50 -37.66 29.81
N ILE A 117 -25.71 -36.36 29.59
CA ILE A 117 -25.60 -35.72 28.29
C ILE A 117 -24.35 -34.84 28.30
N LEU A 118 -23.50 -35.05 27.31
CA LEU A 118 -22.34 -34.25 27.01
C LEU A 118 -22.65 -33.42 25.77
N GLU A 119 -22.71 -32.10 25.93
CA GLU A 119 -22.97 -31.14 24.86
C GLU A 119 -21.63 -30.56 24.41
N LEU A 120 -21.28 -30.82 23.16
CA LEU A 120 -20.07 -30.34 22.52
C LEU A 120 -20.41 -29.25 21.52
N LYS A 121 -19.60 -28.19 21.52
CA LYS A 121 -19.56 -27.23 20.43
C LYS A 121 -18.13 -26.96 20.05
N GLY A 122 -17.95 -26.50 18.81
CA GLY A 122 -16.65 -26.16 18.32
C GLY A 122 -16.69 -25.68 16.89
N TYR A 123 -15.51 -25.43 16.36
CA TYR A 123 -15.32 -24.78 15.07
C TYR A 123 -14.28 -25.53 14.24
N ASP A 124 -14.36 -25.38 12.93
CA ASP A 124 -13.33 -25.90 12.06
C ASP A 124 -11.98 -25.18 12.29
N TYR A 125 -10.94 -25.66 11.61
CA TYR A 125 -9.60 -25.12 11.76
C TYR A 125 -9.44 -23.67 11.29
N MET A 126 -10.51 -23.01 10.81
CA MET A 126 -10.43 -21.59 10.44
C MET A 126 -10.09 -20.72 11.66
N LEU A 127 -10.59 -21.05 12.86
CA LEU A 127 -10.24 -20.33 14.10
C LEU A 127 -8.73 -20.33 14.41
N ARG A 128 -7.96 -21.28 13.90
CA ARG A 128 -6.50 -21.30 14.09
C ARG A 128 -5.79 -20.15 13.39
N PHE A 129 -6.46 -19.49 12.44
CA PHE A 129 -5.96 -18.29 11.75
C PHE A 129 -6.18 -16.99 12.53
N ASP A 130 -6.86 -17.01 13.69
CA ASP A 130 -6.98 -15.85 14.61
C ASP A 130 -5.70 -15.56 15.40
N LYS A 131 -4.58 -16.11 14.92
CA LYS A 131 -3.24 -15.85 15.45
C LYS A 131 -2.73 -14.52 14.90
N ASN A 132 -2.06 -13.76 15.76
CA ASN A 132 -1.43 -12.49 15.38
C ASN A 132 -0.51 -12.67 14.16
N PHE A 133 -0.71 -11.80 13.18
CA PHE A 133 0.17 -11.65 12.03
C PHE A 133 1.30 -10.69 12.40
N PRO A 134 2.58 -11.09 12.30
CA PRO A 134 3.68 -10.19 12.61
C PRO A 134 3.77 -9.08 11.56
N VAL A 135 3.94 -7.84 12.00
CA VAL A 135 4.15 -6.68 11.12
C VAL A 135 5.56 -6.76 10.55
N THR A 136 5.70 -7.48 9.44
CA THR A 136 6.94 -7.65 8.69
C THR A 136 6.66 -7.60 7.20
N ASP A 137 7.58 -7.00 6.44
CA ASP A 137 7.47 -6.96 4.99
C ASP A 137 7.37 -8.40 4.44
N THR A 138 6.22 -8.70 3.84
CA THR A 138 5.89 -10.02 3.34
C THR A 138 5.58 -9.90 1.85
N PHE A 139 6.25 -10.69 1.02
CA PHE A 139 6.08 -10.68 -0.43
C PHE A 139 6.04 -12.11 -0.96
N GLY A 140 5.26 -12.33 -2.02
CA GLY A 140 5.12 -13.64 -2.66
C GLY A 140 3.90 -13.72 -3.56
N THR A 141 3.78 -14.84 -4.26
CA THR A 141 2.55 -15.22 -4.96
C THR A 141 1.46 -15.60 -3.96
N ALA A 142 0.19 -15.59 -4.37
CA ALA A 142 -0.90 -15.97 -3.48
C ALA A 142 -0.73 -17.39 -2.89
N PHE A 143 -0.16 -18.33 -3.65
CA PHE A 143 0.12 -19.68 -3.18
C PHE A 143 1.16 -19.70 -2.04
N GLU A 144 2.27 -18.96 -2.20
CA GLU A 144 3.31 -18.87 -1.17
C GLU A 144 2.78 -18.22 0.11
N LEU A 145 1.96 -17.17 -0.03
CA LEU A 145 1.35 -16.46 1.10
C LEU A 145 0.32 -17.31 1.86
N LEU A 146 -0.49 -18.10 1.15
CA LEU A 146 -1.40 -19.08 1.75
C LEU A 146 -0.62 -20.20 2.45
N THR A 147 0.44 -20.72 1.82
CA THR A 147 1.30 -21.75 2.41
C THR A 147 1.95 -21.26 3.69
N LEU A 148 2.51 -20.05 3.69
CA LEU A 148 3.06 -19.40 4.88
C LEU A 148 2.01 -19.30 6.00
N SER A 149 0.79 -18.87 5.66
CA SER A 149 -0.30 -18.75 6.64
C SER A 149 -0.65 -20.11 7.25
N CYS A 150 -0.80 -21.14 6.41
CA CYS A 150 -1.04 -22.53 6.79
C CYS A 150 0.02 -23.08 7.75
N GLU A 151 1.32 -22.92 7.42
CA GLU A 151 2.44 -23.36 8.25
C GLU A 151 2.42 -22.69 9.63
N LYS A 152 2.17 -21.38 9.68
CA LYS A 152 2.18 -20.60 10.92
C LYS A 152 0.99 -20.91 11.83
N CYS A 153 -0.13 -21.33 11.25
CA CYS A 153 -1.37 -21.66 11.93
C CYS A 153 -1.62 -23.16 12.12
N LYS A 154 -0.67 -24.03 11.71
CA LYS A 154 -0.77 -25.49 11.83
C LYS A 154 -2.02 -26.06 11.14
N VAL A 155 -2.26 -25.58 9.92
CA VAL A 155 -3.32 -26.05 9.02
C VAL A 155 -2.66 -26.42 7.70
N GLU A 156 -3.11 -27.47 7.03
CA GLU A 156 -2.59 -27.84 5.71
C GLU A 156 -3.30 -27.03 4.62
N LEU A 157 -2.56 -26.66 3.56
CA LEU A 157 -3.16 -26.08 2.35
C LEU A 157 -3.73 -27.21 1.47
N GLY A 158 -5.03 -27.15 1.17
CA GLY A 158 -5.74 -28.16 0.40
C GLY A 158 -5.75 -27.90 -1.11
N MET A 159 -4.80 -27.10 -1.60
CA MET A 159 -4.71 -26.66 -2.99
C MET A 159 -3.28 -26.76 -3.49
N THR A 160 -3.14 -27.05 -4.78
CA THR A 160 -1.87 -27.02 -5.51
C THR A 160 -1.57 -25.60 -6.00
N GLU A 161 -0.31 -25.36 -6.38
CA GLU A 161 0.12 -24.08 -6.93
C GLU A 161 -0.62 -23.72 -8.22
N ASP A 162 -0.82 -24.69 -9.11
CA ASP A 162 -1.53 -24.50 -10.38
C ASP A 162 -3.01 -24.14 -10.16
N GLU A 163 -3.66 -24.74 -9.16
CA GLU A 163 -5.04 -24.41 -8.79
C GLU A 163 -5.18 -22.99 -8.27
N VAL A 164 -4.21 -22.49 -7.48
CA VAL A 164 -4.21 -21.11 -6.99
C VAL A 164 -3.90 -20.12 -8.10
N LYS A 165 -2.95 -20.43 -8.99
CA LYS A 165 -2.62 -19.58 -10.15
C LYS A 165 -3.79 -19.41 -11.12
N ALA A 166 -4.69 -20.40 -11.20
CA ALA A 166 -5.89 -20.33 -12.03
C ALA A 166 -6.94 -19.30 -11.53
N PHE A 167 -6.79 -18.75 -10.33
CA PHE A 167 -7.64 -17.64 -9.87
C PHE A 167 -7.24 -16.33 -10.55
N VAL A 168 -8.18 -15.37 -10.56
CA VAL A 168 -7.84 -14.02 -11.03
C VAL A 168 -6.74 -13.45 -10.15
N ASN A 169 -5.75 -12.78 -10.75
CA ASN A 169 -4.56 -12.30 -10.05
C ASN A 169 -3.72 -13.39 -9.33
N GLY A 170 -3.96 -14.68 -9.58
CA GLY A 170 -3.25 -15.78 -8.91
C GLY A 170 -1.75 -15.85 -9.22
N GLU A 171 -1.35 -15.39 -10.41
CA GLU A 171 0.04 -15.30 -10.84
C GLU A 171 0.73 -13.99 -10.39
N GLU A 172 -0.02 -13.03 -9.85
CA GLU A 172 0.55 -11.75 -9.44
C GLU A 172 1.42 -11.91 -8.20
N VAL A 173 2.56 -11.22 -8.19
CA VAL A 173 3.35 -11.05 -6.97
C VAL A 173 2.67 -10.00 -6.11
N LEU A 174 2.28 -10.40 -4.90
CA LEU A 174 1.64 -9.57 -3.89
C LEU A 174 2.64 -9.23 -2.80
N ALA A 175 2.49 -8.06 -2.18
CA ALA A 175 3.36 -7.64 -1.09
C ALA A 175 2.61 -6.77 -0.08
N ILE A 176 3.12 -6.73 1.15
CA ILE A 176 2.64 -5.89 2.24
C ILE A 176 3.84 -5.22 2.91
N TYR A 177 3.69 -3.94 3.29
CA TYR A 177 4.68 -3.16 4.06
C TYR A 177 4.12 -2.76 5.43
N GLN A 178 4.99 -2.31 6.33
CA GLN A 178 4.71 -2.03 7.75
C GLN A 178 3.45 -1.20 8.05
N ASP A 179 3.01 -0.30 7.17
CA ASP A 179 1.76 0.46 7.32
C ASP A 179 0.56 -0.30 6.75
N HIS A 180 0.20 -1.42 7.39
CA HIS A 180 -0.95 -2.25 7.02
C HIS A 180 -1.90 -2.50 8.21
N ASP A 181 -3.19 -2.66 7.93
CA ASP A 181 -4.23 -2.90 8.95
C ASP A 181 -4.54 -4.39 9.14
N ILE A 182 -3.53 -5.25 8.97
CA ILE A 182 -3.65 -6.71 9.13
C ILE A 182 -3.23 -7.08 10.55
N GLU A 183 -4.17 -7.56 11.35
CA GLU A 183 -3.92 -7.98 12.73
C GLU A 183 -3.70 -9.50 12.83
N THR A 184 -4.44 -10.29 12.07
CA THR A 184 -4.43 -11.76 12.14
C THR A 184 -4.14 -12.42 10.79
N TYR A 185 -3.74 -13.69 10.82
CA TYR A 185 -3.64 -14.49 9.58
C TYR A 185 -5.00 -14.65 8.90
N ARG A 186 -6.11 -14.58 9.63
CA ARG A 186 -7.46 -14.56 9.05
C ARG A 186 -7.68 -13.32 8.19
N ASP A 187 -7.31 -12.14 8.70
CA ASP A 187 -7.38 -10.88 7.93
C ASP A 187 -6.49 -10.96 6.69
N PHE A 188 -5.32 -11.56 6.85
CA PHE A 188 -4.40 -11.75 5.73
C PHE A 188 -5.01 -12.63 4.63
N ILE A 189 -5.60 -13.78 5.00
CA ILE A 189 -6.32 -14.66 4.08
C ILE A 189 -7.53 -13.95 3.46
N HIS A 190 -8.21 -13.08 4.22
CA HIS A 190 -9.31 -12.27 3.69
C HIS A 190 -8.86 -11.41 2.50
N TYR A 191 -7.74 -10.69 2.67
CA TYR A 191 -7.19 -9.86 1.59
C TYR A 191 -6.68 -10.69 0.41
N ILE A 192 -6.11 -11.87 0.65
CA ILE A 192 -5.73 -12.79 -0.43
C ILE A 192 -6.98 -13.24 -1.21
N GLY A 193 -8.00 -13.75 -0.53
CA GLY A 193 -9.25 -14.18 -1.15
C GLY A 193 -9.94 -13.05 -1.93
N SER A 194 -9.95 -11.84 -1.36
CA SER A 194 -10.47 -10.62 -2.01
C SER A 194 -9.71 -10.29 -3.31
N THR A 195 -8.38 -10.38 -3.28
CA THR A 195 -7.52 -10.18 -4.46
C THR A 195 -7.78 -11.23 -5.55
N LEU A 196 -8.14 -12.45 -5.14
CA LEU A 196 -8.37 -13.60 -6.01
C LEU A 196 -9.82 -13.79 -6.46
N GLY A 197 -10.74 -12.92 -6.04
CA GLY A 197 -12.16 -13.07 -6.39
C GLY A 197 -12.82 -14.31 -5.76
N ALA A 198 -12.31 -14.77 -4.61
CA ALA A 198 -12.68 -16.02 -3.97
C ALA A 198 -13.05 -15.81 -2.50
N PHE A 199 -13.61 -16.84 -1.87
CA PHE A 199 -13.76 -16.90 -0.41
C PHE A 199 -12.98 -18.09 0.15
N ALA A 200 -12.55 -17.99 1.41
CA ALA A 200 -11.81 -19.03 2.09
C ALA A 200 -12.74 -19.91 2.94
N GLY A 201 -12.41 -21.19 3.02
CA GLY A 201 -13.08 -22.13 3.90
C GLY A 201 -12.19 -23.31 4.25
N ILE A 202 -12.59 -24.08 5.25
CA ILE A 202 -11.95 -25.35 5.57
C ILE A 202 -12.69 -26.48 4.84
N SER A 203 -11.91 -27.27 4.12
CA SER A 203 -12.37 -28.50 3.47
C SER A 203 -12.84 -29.54 4.51
N ARG A 204 -13.57 -30.55 4.06
CA ARG A 204 -14.13 -31.59 4.95
C ARG A 204 -13.05 -32.45 5.63
N ASP A 205 -11.83 -32.44 5.11
CA ASP A 205 -10.63 -33.08 5.64
C ASP A 205 -9.74 -32.12 6.46
N GLY A 206 -10.20 -30.91 6.78
CA GLY A 206 -9.50 -30.00 7.68
C GLY A 206 -8.40 -29.14 7.03
N LYS A 207 -8.40 -29.00 5.70
CA LYS A 207 -7.42 -28.18 4.96
C LYS A 207 -7.99 -26.84 4.52
N LEU A 208 -7.16 -25.79 4.51
CA LEU A 208 -7.55 -24.48 3.96
C LEU A 208 -7.72 -24.58 2.43
N ILE A 209 -8.84 -24.10 1.92
CA ILE A 209 -9.12 -24.01 0.49
C ILE A 209 -9.77 -22.67 0.14
N LEU A 210 -9.48 -22.16 -1.05
CA LEU A 210 -10.21 -21.05 -1.66
C LEU A 210 -11.24 -21.60 -2.64
N LYS A 211 -12.45 -21.05 -2.58
CA LYS A 211 -13.58 -21.43 -3.42
C LYS A 211 -14.10 -20.24 -4.20
N LYS A 212 -14.51 -20.49 -5.44
CA LYS A 212 -15.35 -19.59 -6.22
C LYS A 212 -16.81 -19.94 -6.03
N TYR A 213 -17.68 -18.95 -6.23
CA TYR A 213 -19.10 -19.21 -6.40
C TYR A 213 -19.32 -20.01 -7.69
N ALA A 214 -20.05 -21.12 -7.61
CA ALA A 214 -20.21 -22.02 -8.75
C ALA A 214 -20.95 -21.34 -9.91
N GLU A 215 -20.39 -21.50 -11.11
CA GLU A 215 -21.02 -21.03 -12.35
C GLU A 215 -22.09 -22.02 -12.84
N SER A 216 -21.87 -23.32 -12.67
CA SER A 216 -22.76 -24.37 -13.12
C SER A 216 -23.68 -24.90 -12.02
N ILE A 217 -24.90 -25.28 -12.41
CA ILE A 217 -25.88 -25.88 -11.50
C ILE A 217 -25.36 -27.23 -11.00
N SER A 218 -25.16 -27.33 -9.68
CA SER A 218 -24.71 -28.54 -9.01
C SER A 218 -25.82 -29.56 -8.84
N THR A 219 -27.04 -29.11 -8.49
CA THR A 219 -28.21 -29.97 -8.36
C THR A 219 -29.51 -29.20 -8.52
N GLU A 220 -30.59 -29.94 -8.78
CA GLU A 220 -31.96 -29.43 -8.83
C GLU A 220 -32.73 -29.88 -7.58
N ILE A 221 -33.37 -28.92 -6.89
CA ILE A 221 -34.24 -29.11 -5.74
C ILE A 221 -35.69 -28.93 -6.19
N LYS A 222 -36.47 -30.02 -6.09
CA LYS A 222 -37.88 -30.04 -6.54
C LYS A 222 -38.84 -29.59 -5.44
N THR A 223 -40.05 -29.17 -5.80
CA THR A 223 -41.11 -28.81 -4.84
C THR A 223 -41.35 -29.85 -3.75
N ARG A 224 -41.38 -31.14 -4.10
CA ARG A 224 -41.55 -32.25 -3.14
C ARG A 224 -40.42 -32.41 -2.11
N GLU A 225 -39.25 -31.84 -2.38
CA GLU A 225 -38.06 -31.92 -1.53
C GLU A 225 -37.95 -30.73 -0.55
N ARG A 226 -38.87 -29.75 -0.66
CA ARG A 226 -38.91 -28.51 0.13
C ARG A 226 -40.03 -28.57 1.16
N PHE A 227 -39.72 -28.21 2.40
CA PHE A 227 -40.69 -28.06 3.49
C PHE A 227 -41.16 -26.62 3.65
N SER A 228 -40.26 -25.66 3.43
CA SER A 228 -40.54 -24.24 3.34
C SER A 228 -39.63 -23.62 2.27
N SER A 229 -40.10 -22.56 1.64
CA SER A 229 -39.35 -21.84 0.63
C SER A 229 -39.83 -20.40 0.56
N SER A 230 -38.90 -19.46 0.66
CA SER A 230 -39.08 -18.03 0.38
C SER A 230 -38.07 -17.66 -0.69
N ILE A 231 -38.52 -17.01 -1.76
CA ILE A 231 -37.66 -16.64 -2.89
C ILE A 231 -37.95 -15.20 -3.27
N SER A 232 -36.90 -14.44 -3.52
CA SER A 232 -37.02 -13.06 -3.94
C SER A 232 -37.53 -12.94 -5.38
N ASP A 233 -38.22 -11.85 -5.66
CA ASP A 233 -38.75 -11.49 -6.98
C ASP A 233 -37.71 -10.81 -7.90
N PHE A 234 -36.47 -10.67 -7.44
CA PHE A 234 -35.38 -10.03 -8.16
C PHE A 234 -34.16 -10.93 -8.27
N LYS A 235 -33.32 -10.65 -9.28
CA LYS A 235 -32.01 -11.26 -9.46
C LYS A 235 -30.92 -10.32 -8.95
N THR A 236 -30.03 -10.85 -8.12
CA THR A 236 -28.80 -10.16 -7.70
C THR A 236 -27.79 -10.30 -8.84
N ARG A 237 -27.16 -9.19 -9.23
CA ARG A 237 -26.04 -9.16 -10.19
C ARG A 237 -25.19 -7.92 -9.98
N TYR A 238 -23.91 -8.01 -10.30
CA TYR A 238 -22.94 -6.94 -10.14
C TYR A 238 -22.47 -6.45 -11.52
N THR A 239 -22.38 -5.13 -11.69
CA THR A 239 -21.86 -4.48 -12.93
C THR A 239 -20.68 -3.56 -12.66
N ALA A 240 -20.34 -3.36 -11.39
CA ALA A 240 -19.26 -2.51 -10.97
C ALA A 240 -18.59 -3.05 -9.70
N ILE A 241 -17.35 -2.62 -9.50
CA ILE A 241 -16.63 -2.75 -8.24
C ILE A 241 -16.14 -1.38 -7.79
N ASN A 242 -16.01 -1.22 -6.49
CA ASN A 242 -15.36 -0.08 -5.86
C ASN A 242 -14.18 -0.59 -5.03
N SER A 243 -12.98 -0.07 -5.27
CA SER A 243 -11.79 -0.38 -4.49
C SER A 243 -11.11 0.90 -4.04
N THR A 244 -10.79 1.01 -2.75
CA THR A 244 -10.12 2.18 -2.19
C THR A 244 -8.61 2.03 -2.27
N ASN A 245 -7.96 3.01 -2.86
CA ASN A 245 -6.51 3.09 -2.91
C ASN A 245 -5.98 3.61 -1.56
N ALA A 246 -5.14 2.83 -0.89
CA ALA A 246 -4.63 3.15 0.44
C ALA A 246 -3.69 4.36 0.43
N LYS A 247 -3.00 4.63 -0.69
CA LYS A 247 -2.03 5.72 -0.82
C LYS A 247 -2.72 7.06 -1.03
N THR A 248 -3.72 7.08 -1.92
CA THR A 248 -4.46 8.31 -2.26
C THR A 248 -5.74 8.47 -1.44
N LYS A 249 -6.15 7.45 -0.69
CA LYS A 249 -7.46 7.36 0.01
C LYS A 249 -8.67 7.59 -0.91
N ILE A 250 -8.49 7.45 -2.24
CA ILE A 250 -9.55 7.61 -3.24
C ILE A 250 -10.23 6.26 -3.46
N ALA A 251 -11.56 6.27 -3.42
CA ALA A 251 -12.40 5.17 -3.89
C ALA A 251 -12.43 5.15 -5.42
N GLU A 252 -11.77 4.16 -6.01
CA GLU A 252 -11.70 3.96 -7.46
C GLU A 252 -12.87 3.09 -7.93
N TYR A 253 -13.63 3.63 -8.88
CA TYR A 253 -14.82 2.98 -9.44
C TYR A 253 -14.50 2.34 -10.79
N TYR A 254 -14.75 1.04 -10.91
CA TYR A 254 -14.61 0.29 -12.15
C TYR A 254 -15.95 -0.34 -12.52
N SER A 255 -16.44 -0.10 -13.72
CA SER A 255 -17.74 -0.62 -14.18
C SER A 255 -17.69 -1.13 -15.60
N LEU A 256 -18.65 -2.00 -15.94
CA LEU A 256 -18.96 -2.32 -17.33
C LEU A 256 -19.53 -1.09 -18.06
N GLU A 257 -19.58 -1.15 -19.39
CA GLU A 257 -20.22 -0.11 -20.21
C GLU A 257 -21.68 0.11 -19.80
N ASN A 258 -22.40 -0.98 -19.54
CA ASN A 258 -23.77 -0.96 -19.03
C ASN A 258 -23.76 -1.17 -17.51
N ASP A 259 -23.68 -0.07 -16.77
CA ASP A 259 -23.70 -0.06 -15.31
C ASP A 259 -25.13 0.03 -14.75
N ASP A 260 -25.82 -1.10 -14.72
CA ASP A 260 -27.23 -1.19 -14.34
C ASP A 260 -27.54 -2.23 -13.24
N GLY A 261 -26.50 -2.82 -12.65
CA GLY A 261 -26.52 -3.75 -11.52
C GLY A 261 -26.00 -3.13 -10.21
N LEU A 262 -25.57 -4.00 -9.29
CA LEU A 262 -24.94 -3.61 -8.01
C LEU A 262 -23.46 -3.27 -8.18
N THR A 263 -22.93 -2.51 -7.21
CA THR A 263 -21.49 -2.26 -7.07
C THR A 263 -20.94 -3.07 -5.90
N MET A 264 -20.00 -3.99 -6.15
CA MET A 264 -19.30 -4.73 -5.09
C MET A 264 -18.27 -3.80 -4.43
N ASN A 265 -18.33 -3.66 -3.10
CA ASN A 265 -17.35 -2.86 -2.37
C ASN A 265 -16.21 -3.76 -1.85
N LEU A 266 -14.98 -3.52 -2.34
CA LEU A 266 -13.78 -4.24 -1.94
C LEU A 266 -13.00 -3.54 -0.82
N GLY A 267 -13.40 -2.32 -0.42
CA GLY A 267 -12.72 -1.55 0.60
C GLY A 267 -11.25 -1.26 0.26
N ILE A 268 -10.41 -1.14 1.29
CA ILE A 268 -8.95 -1.05 1.15
C ILE A 268 -8.39 -2.46 1.23
N ASN A 269 -7.75 -2.92 0.15
CA ASN A 269 -7.01 -4.18 0.14
C ASN A 269 -5.50 -3.89 0.08
N PRO A 270 -4.71 -4.13 1.14
CA PRO A 270 -3.26 -3.85 1.18
C PRO A 270 -2.46 -4.51 0.05
N LEU A 271 -2.86 -5.72 -0.39
CA LEU A 271 -2.14 -6.49 -1.41
C LEU A 271 -2.27 -5.90 -2.82
N MET A 272 -3.25 -5.04 -3.04
CA MET A 272 -3.50 -4.38 -4.32
C MET A 272 -2.95 -2.95 -4.39
N GLN A 273 -2.13 -2.52 -3.42
CA GLN A 273 -1.66 -1.13 -3.31
C GLN A 273 -0.28 -0.89 -3.93
N LEU A 274 0.43 -1.98 -4.23
CA LEU A 274 1.84 -1.94 -4.64
C LEU A 274 2.03 -2.23 -6.12
N GLY A 275 3.07 -1.60 -6.67
CA GLY A 275 3.36 -1.57 -8.09
C GLY A 275 2.86 -0.31 -8.76
N LEU A 276 2.93 -0.31 -10.10
CA LEU A 276 2.51 0.80 -10.93
C LEU A 276 0.97 0.98 -10.87
N PRO A 277 0.42 2.20 -11.02
CA PRO A 277 -1.02 2.43 -11.09
C PRO A 277 -1.73 1.53 -12.12
N GLU A 278 -1.07 1.22 -13.23
CA GLU A 278 -1.56 0.33 -14.28
C GLU A 278 -1.74 -1.12 -13.78
N LYS A 279 -0.87 -1.59 -12.88
CA LYS A 279 -1.00 -2.93 -12.28
C LYS A 279 -2.27 -3.01 -11.46
N ARG A 280 -2.51 -2.03 -10.59
CA ARG A 280 -3.72 -1.95 -9.76
C ARG A 280 -4.98 -1.89 -10.61
N LYS A 281 -4.99 -1.02 -11.63
CA LYS A 281 -6.10 -0.94 -12.59
C LYS A 281 -6.38 -2.29 -13.26
N ARG A 282 -5.35 -2.97 -13.78
CA ARG A 282 -5.48 -4.31 -14.38
C ARG A 282 -6.07 -5.33 -13.39
N MET A 283 -5.57 -5.36 -12.15
CA MET A 283 -6.07 -6.29 -11.14
C MET A 283 -7.56 -6.06 -10.82
N CYS A 284 -7.97 -4.80 -10.72
CA CYS A 284 -9.38 -4.41 -10.54
C CYS A 284 -10.25 -4.78 -11.74
N GLU A 285 -9.79 -4.55 -12.97
CA GLU A 285 -10.55 -4.87 -14.19
C GLU A 285 -10.76 -6.39 -14.37
N VAL A 286 -9.74 -7.19 -14.04
CA VAL A 286 -9.84 -8.65 -14.07
C VAL A 286 -10.81 -9.13 -12.96
N LEU A 287 -10.73 -8.56 -11.76
CA LEU A 287 -11.69 -8.86 -10.67
C LEU A 287 -13.12 -8.52 -11.06
N LEU A 288 -13.35 -7.33 -11.64
CA LEU A 288 -14.68 -6.92 -12.12
C LEU A 288 -15.25 -7.95 -13.09
N THR A 289 -14.45 -8.41 -14.05
CA THR A 289 -14.86 -9.41 -15.04
C THR A 289 -15.32 -10.71 -14.38
N GLU A 290 -14.62 -11.16 -13.35
CA GLU A 290 -14.99 -12.38 -12.61
C GLU A 290 -16.26 -12.18 -11.77
N ILE A 291 -16.37 -11.04 -11.07
CA ILE A 291 -17.50 -10.72 -10.20
C ILE A 291 -18.80 -10.58 -10.99
N CYS A 292 -18.74 -10.02 -12.20
CA CYS A 292 -19.89 -9.88 -13.09
C CYS A 292 -20.48 -11.21 -13.56
N LYS A 293 -19.74 -12.33 -13.47
CA LYS A 293 -20.29 -13.67 -13.75
C LYS A 293 -21.28 -14.12 -12.68
N ILE A 294 -21.19 -13.55 -11.47
CA ILE A 294 -22.03 -13.93 -10.35
C ILE A 294 -23.42 -13.30 -10.49
N HIS A 295 -24.41 -14.16 -10.63
CA HIS A 295 -25.81 -13.77 -10.65
C HIS A 295 -26.67 -14.90 -10.08
N HIS A 296 -27.64 -14.54 -9.25
CA HIS A 296 -28.53 -15.51 -8.60
C HIS A 296 -29.76 -14.82 -8.04
N THR A 297 -30.81 -15.61 -7.80
CA THR A 297 -31.99 -15.17 -7.07
C THR A 297 -31.81 -15.51 -5.59
N PRO A 298 -31.96 -14.53 -4.67
CA PRO A 298 -31.91 -14.81 -3.24
C PRO A 298 -33.07 -15.72 -2.79
N PHE A 299 -32.79 -16.57 -1.81
CA PHE A 299 -33.75 -17.53 -1.29
C PHE A 299 -33.45 -17.95 0.15
N ASP A 300 -34.47 -18.46 0.83
CA ASP A 300 -34.36 -19.16 2.11
C ASP A 300 -35.27 -20.40 2.07
N MET A 301 -34.72 -21.58 2.27
CA MET A 301 -35.49 -22.81 2.23
C MET A 301 -35.04 -23.85 3.23
N VAL A 302 -36.00 -24.67 3.67
CA VAL A 302 -35.75 -25.87 4.44
C VAL A 302 -36.08 -27.07 3.57
N THR A 303 -35.13 -27.97 3.39
CA THR A 303 -35.24 -29.12 2.49
C THR A 303 -35.10 -30.45 3.24
N ILE A 304 -35.38 -31.56 2.55
CA ILE A 304 -35.05 -32.90 3.04
C ILE A 304 -33.55 -33.04 3.38
N GLY A 305 -32.70 -32.21 2.79
CA GLY A 305 -31.28 -32.15 3.08
C GLY A 305 -30.48 -33.10 2.22
N ASP A 306 -29.38 -32.60 1.67
CA ASP A 306 -28.34 -33.36 1.00
C ASP A 306 -26.98 -32.99 1.62
N PRO A 307 -26.37 -33.88 2.42
CA PRO A 307 -25.07 -33.63 3.05
C PRO A 307 -23.90 -33.40 2.07
N SER A 308 -24.07 -33.64 0.77
CA SER A 308 -23.05 -33.36 -0.24
C SER A 308 -23.04 -31.90 -0.72
N LEU A 309 -24.14 -31.15 -0.54
CA LEU A 309 -24.18 -29.71 -0.80
C LEU A 309 -23.22 -28.98 0.13
N ASP A 310 -22.70 -27.84 -0.32
CA ASP A 310 -21.80 -26.98 0.46
C ASP A 310 -21.98 -25.50 0.10
N VAL A 311 -21.42 -24.61 0.91
CA VAL A 311 -21.41 -23.17 0.58
C VAL A 311 -20.64 -22.91 -0.73
N GLY A 312 -21.15 -21.97 -1.52
CA GLY A 312 -20.68 -21.65 -2.87
C GLY A 312 -21.39 -22.41 -3.99
N ASP A 313 -22.20 -23.43 -3.68
CA ASP A 313 -22.89 -24.24 -4.69
C ASP A 313 -24.06 -23.50 -5.33
N ARG A 314 -24.14 -23.58 -6.66
CA ARG A 314 -25.29 -23.10 -7.44
C ARG A 314 -26.32 -24.20 -7.57
N ILE A 315 -27.57 -23.89 -7.26
CA ILE A 315 -28.70 -24.83 -7.28
C ILE A 315 -29.80 -24.32 -8.20
N ALA A 316 -30.53 -25.25 -8.82
CA ALA A 316 -31.78 -24.96 -9.50
C ALA A 316 -32.95 -25.28 -8.58
N ILE A 317 -33.85 -24.33 -8.40
CA ILE A 317 -35.04 -24.44 -7.57
C ILE A 317 -36.25 -24.53 -8.50
N SER A 318 -36.88 -25.70 -8.56
CA SER A 318 -37.95 -25.95 -9.52
C SER A 318 -39.32 -25.62 -8.92
N TYR A 319 -40.03 -24.74 -9.61
CA TYR A 319 -41.47 -24.49 -9.49
C TYR A 319 -42.18 -25.09 -10.71
N GLU A 320 -43.50 -25.19 -10.66
CA GLU A 320 -44.29 -25.91 -11.68
C GLU A 320 -44.03 -25.40 -13.11
N GLU A 321 -43.77 -24.10 -13.28
CA GLU A 321 -43.60 -23.46 -14.59
C GLU A 321 -42.21 -22.82 -14.78
N GLU A 322 -41.36 -22.76 -13.74
CA GLU A 322 -40.08 -22.05 -13.79
C GLU A 322 -38.96 -22.75 -13.00
N LYS A 323 -37.73 -22.60 -13.47
CA LYS A 323 -36.51 -22.96 -12.74
C LYS A 323 -35.77 -21.70 -12.34
N ILE A 324 -35.60 -21.52 -11.03
CA ILE A 324 -34.92 -20.37 -10.45
C ILE A 324 -33.52 -20.78 -10.03
N GLU A 325 -32.51 -20.02 -10.45
CA GLU A 325 -31.12 -20.27 -10.05
C GLU A 325 -30.79 -19.56 -8.74
N GLY A 326 -30.39 -20.32 -7.74
CA GLY A 326 -29.93 -19.83 -6.44
C GLY A 326 -28.45 -20.13 -6.23
N LEU A 327 -27.78 -19.29 -5.44
CA LEU A 327 -26.42 -19.51 -4.98
C LEU A 327 -26.44 -19.72 -3.47
N THR A 328 -25.90 -20.84 -3.00
CA THR A 328 -25.88 -21.18 -1.57
C THR A 328 -24.76 -20.43 -0.87
N THR A 329 -25.13 -19.48 -0.01
CA THR A 329 -24.17 -18.68 0.77
C THR A 329 -24.09 -19.12 2.23
N ASP A 330 -25.15 -19.77 2.72
CA ASP A 330 -25.24 -20.28 4.09
C ASP A 330 -26.02 -21.60 4.09
N ILE A 331 -25.54 -22.55 4.88
CA ILE A 331 -26.12 -23.89 4.99
C ILE A 331 -26.04 -24.41 6.43
N GLU A 332 -27.16 -24.92 6.94
CA GLU A 332 -27.26 -25.59 8.23
C GLU A 332 -27.69 -27.05 8.00
N TYR A 333 -26.82 -27.99 8.37
CA TYR A 333 -27.09 -29.42 8.36
C TYR A 333 -27.55 -29.84 9.76
N LYS A 334 -28.85 -30.08 9.95
CA LYS A 334 -29.30 -30.72 11.20
C LYS A 334 -29.02 -32.22 11.15
N ILE A 335 -28.24 -32.72 12.11
CA ILE A 335 -27.95 -34.13 12.27
C ILE A 335 -29.26 -34.87 12.55
N ASN A 336 -29.56 -35.89 11.75
CA ASN A 336 -30.84 -36.60 11.76
C ASN A 336 -32.08 -35.70 11.53
N GLY A 337 -31.90 -34.57 10.83
CA GLY A 337 -32.93 -33.57 10.63
C GLY A 337 -33.00 -33.02 9.20
N LYS A 338 -33.71 -31.90 9.07
CA LYS A 338 -33.87 -31.14 7.83
C LYS A 338 -32.72 -30.15 7.68
N HIS A 339 -32.33 -29.83 6.46
CA HIS A 339 -31.29 -28.81 6.23
C HIS A 339 -31.91 -27.48 5.84
N ARG A 340 -31.35 -26.38 6.31
CA ARG A 340 -31.68 -25.05 5.84
C ARG A 340 -30.60 -24.59 4.87
N ILE A 341 -31.01 -24.01 3.76
CA ILE A 341 -30.12 -23.49 2.71
C ILE A 341 -30.59 -22.07 2.40
N LEU A 342 -29.66 -21.13 2.40
CA LEU A 342 -29.91 -19.70 2.21
C LEU A 342 -28.97 -19.17 1.12
N GLY A 343 -29.51 -18.32 0.26
CA GLY A 343 -28.75 -17.50 -0.68
C GLY A 343 -29.08 -16.03 -0.46
N VAL A 344 -28.10 -15.25 0.03
CA VAL A 344 -28.28 -13.80 0.31
C VAL A 344 -28.13 -12.97 -0.96
N GLY A 345 -28.73 -11.77 -1.00
CA GLY A 345 -28.48 -10.81 -2.07
C GLY A 345 -29.38 -9.58 -1.99
N LYS A 346 -28.99 -8.54 -2.74
CA LYS A 346 -29.66 -7.24 -2.77
C LYS A 346 -30.34 -6.97 -4.10
N ASN A 347 -31.44 -6.22 -4.05
CA ASN A 347 -32.18 -5.84 -5.25
C ASN A 347 -31.43 -4.72 -6.00
N PRO A 348 -30.96 -4.96 -7.25
CA PRO A 348 -30.27 -3.95 -8.03
C PRO A 348 -31.13 -2.70 -8.28
N TYR A 349 -32.45 -2.86 -8.47
CA TYR A 349 -33.36 -1.74 -8.74
C TYR A 349 -33.53 -0.80 -7.54
N LEU A 350 -33.51 -1.33 -6.31
CA LEU A 350 -33.59 -0.53 -5.10
C LEU A 350 -32.25 0.17 -4.79
N SER A 351 -31.12 -0.42 -5.19
CA SER A 351 -29.80 0.19 -5.04
C SER A 351 -29.53 1.37 -6.00
N LYS A 352 -30.26 1.45 -7.13
CA LYS A 352 -30.16 2.57 -8.08
C LYS A 352 -30.60 3.90 -7.49
N ALA A 353 -31.38 3.88 -6.41
CA ALA A 353 -31.51 5.01 -5.51
C ALA A 353 -30.19 5.18 -4.73
N LYS A 354 -29.08 5.47 -5.44
CA LYS A 354 -27.78 5.78 -4.86
C LYS A 354 -28.02 6.90 -3.86
N SER A 355 -27.99 6.58 -2.57
CA SER A 355 -28.10 7.59 -1.53
C SER A 355 -27.00 8.62 -1.79
N LYS A 356 -27.35 9.91 -1.78
CA LYS A 356 -26.40 11.01 -1.92
C LYS A 356 -25.21 10.86 -0.95
N ASN A 357 -25.37 10.12 0.15
CA ASN A 357 -24.30 9.81 1.10
C ASN A 357 -23.07 9.13 0.47
N ASP A 358 -23.23 8.08 -0.33
CA ASP A 358 -22.09 7.29 -0.78
C ASP A 358 -21.22 8.05 -1.78
N LYS A 359 -21.85 8.90 -2.61
CA LYS A 359 -21.14 9.83 -3.50
C LYS A 359 -20.54 11.02 -2.74
N ASN A 360 -21.19 11.49 -1.68
CA ASN A 360 -20.73 12.63 -0.89
C ASN A 360 -19.53 12.29 -0.01
N ILE A 361 -19.41 11.06 0.51
CA ILE A 361 -18.24 10.62 1.29
C ILE A 361 -16.97 10.65 0.42
N VAL A 362 -17.07 10.19 -0.83
CA VAL A 362 -15.95 10.24 -1.80
C VAL A 362 -15.58 11.68 -2.17
N GLY A 363 -16.57 12.58 -2.30
CA GLY A 363 -16.32 14.01 -2.54
C GLY A 363 -15.68 14.74 -1.35
N LEU A 364 -16.12 14.42 -0.12
CA LEU A 364 -15.64 15.04 1.12
C LEU A 364 -14.21 14.59 1.47
N LEU A 365 -13.87 13.31 1.31
CA LEU A 365 -12.50 12.81 1.53
C LEU A 365 -11.50 13.48 0.57
N ASN A 366 -11.87 13.61 -0.70
CA ASN A 366 -11.06 14.28 -1.71
C ASN A 366 -10.86 15.79 -1.45
N GLN A 367 -11.83 16.44 -0.79
CA GLN A 367 -11.70 17.83 -0.35
C GLN A 367 -10.78 17.94 0.87
N ILE A 368 -10.94 17.08 1.88
CA ILE A 368 -10.16 17.09 3.13
C ILE A 368 -8.66 16.84 2.86
N GLU A 369 -8.30 16.01 1.89
CA GLU A 369 -6.89 15.78 1.54
C GLU A 369 -6.26 16.92 0.73
N SER A 370 -7.05 17.67 -0.04
CA SER A 370 -6.53 18.82 -0.79
C SER A 370 -6.11 20.01 0.07
N GLU A 371 -6.49 20.01 1.36
CA GLU A 371 -6.20 21.07 2.32
C GLU A 371 -5.00 20.76 3.25
N LYS A 372 -4.39 19.57 3.17
CA LYS A 372 -3.24 19.22 4.02
C LYS A 372 -1.97 19.96 3.57
N LEU A 373 -1.31 20.59 4.54
CA LEU A 373 -0.01 21.23 4.39
C LEU A 373 1.08 20.14 4.39
N VAL A 374 1.80 20.02 3.28
CA VAL A 374 2.91 19.06 3.10
C VAL A 374 4.23 19.81 3.25
N VAL A 375 5.20 19.21 3.97
CA VAL A 375 6.51 19.81 4.27
C VAL A 375 7.64 18.92 3.73
N HIS A 376 8.46 19.46 2.84
CA HIS A 376 9.71 18.84 2.39
C HIS A 376 10.88 19.46 3.15
N ALA A 377 11.49 18.68 4.06
CA ALA A 377 12.62 19.13 4.86
C ALA A 377 13.98 18.78 4.22
N TYR A 378 14.99 19.60 4.48
CA TYR A 378 16.38 19.43 4.05
C TYR A 378 17.32 19.70 5.22
N SER A 379 18.39 18.91 5.30
CA SER A 379 19.56 19.15 6.15
C SER A 379 20.84 18.81 5.39
N ASN A 380 21.92 19.54 5.64
CA ASN A 380 23.19 19.28 4.97
C ASN A 380 23.98 18.15 5.65
N TYR A 381 24.37 17.14 4.88
CA TYR A 381 25.12 15.98 5.38
C TYR A 381 26.66 16.18 5.42
N THR A 382 27.16 17.27 4.80
CA THR A 382 28.59 17.64 4.76
C THR A 382 28.79 19.10 5.13
N ALA A 383 29.99 19.43 5.62
CA ALA A 383 30.38 20.80 5.89
C ALA A 383 30.71 21.55 4.58
N PHE A 384 30.36 22.83 4.52
CA PHE A 384 30.67 23.72 3.40
C PHE A 384 31.68 24.78 3.82
N ASN A 385 32.72 24.96 3.01
CA ASN A 385 33.65 26.09 3.11
C ASN A 385 33.28 27.10 2.03
N LEU A 386 32.71 28.22 2.45
CA LEU A 386 32.29 29.30 1.57
C LEU A 386 33.45 30.25 1.29
N SER A 387 33.47 30.76 0.06
CA SER A 387 34.48 31.69 -0.43
C SER A 387 33.85 32.70 -1.39
N THR A 388 34.65 33.29 -2.27
CA THR A 388 34.21 34.25 -3.28
C THR A 388 33.52 33.60 -4.50
N THR A 389 33.25 32.30 -4.48
CA THR A 389 32.50 31.60 -5.53
C THR A 389 31.10 31.19 -5.07
N ASP A 390 30.11 31.30 -5.97
CA ASP A 390 28.74 30.83 -5.71
C ASP A 390 28.74 29.33 -5.40
N THR A 391 28.41 28.97 -4.16
CA THR A 391 28.41 27.58 -3.67
C THR A 391 26.98 27.15 -3.35
N PRO A 392 26.44 26.07 -3.96
CA PRO A 392 25.11 25.56 -3.64
C PRO A 392 25.12 24.86 -2.28
N ILE A 393 24.32 25.35 -1.35
CA ILE A 393 24.28 24.84 0.04
C ILE A 393 22.97 24.13 0.39
N ILE A 394 21.89 24.39 -0.35
CA ILE A 394 20.57 23.78 -0.15
C ILE A 394 20.02 23.42 -1.53
N ARG A 395 19.45 22.23 -1.65
CA ARG A 395 18.67 21.78 -2.82
C ARG A 395 17.48 20.97 -2.34
N ILE A 396 16.28 21.40 -2.71
CA ILE A 396 15.02 20.73 -2.38
C ILE A 396 14.26 20.46 -3.67
N GLU A 397 13.89 19.21 -3.88
CA GLU A 397 13.03 18.77 -4.97
C GLU A 397 11.65 18.45 -4.41
N PHE A 398 10.60 18.95 -5.07
CA PHE A 398 9.22 18.77 -4.64
C PHE A 398 8.28 18.77 -5.85
N ALA A 399 7.20 18.00 -5.77
CA ALA A 399 6.18 17.93 -6.81
C ALA A 399 4.97 18.79 -6.45
N SER A 400 4.32 19.40 -7.44
CA SER A 400 3.07 20.13 -7.25
C SER A 400 1.92 19.33 -7.85
N ASN A 401 0.95 18.87 -7.06
CA ASN A 401 -0.14 18.02 -7.58
C ASN A 401 -1.27 18.83 -8.23
N LYS A 402 -1.44 20.09 -7.81
CA LYS A 402 -2.40 21.08 -8.34
C LYS A 402 -1.69 22.43 -8.45
N GLU A 403 -2.32 23.39 -9.13
CA GLU A 403 -1.86 24.78 -9.08
C GLU A 403 -1.91 25.27 -7.63
N THR A 404 -0.75 25.64 -7.09
CA THR A 404 -0.62 25.98 -5.67
C THR A 404 0.52 26.97 -5.41
N GLU A 405 0.58 27.43 -4.17
CA GLU A 405 1.65 28.25 -3.63
C GLU A 405 2.40 27.45 -2.57
N ALA A 406 3.72 27.67 -2.50
CA ALA A 406 4.57 27.09 -1.48
C ALA A 406 5.46 28.17 -0.84
N ILE A 407 5.97 27.87 0.34
CA ILE A 407 6.83 28.77 1.10
C ILE A 407 8.13 28.04 1.39
N PHE A 408 9.25 28.66 1.05
CA PHE A 408 10.58 28.22 1.44
C PHE A 408 11.04 28.97 2.70
N ASN A 409 11.54 28.21 3.67
CA ASN A 409 12.20 28.69 4.87
C ASN A 409 13.54 27.98 5.06
N ALA A 410 14.58 28.69 5.48
CA ALA A 410 15.83 28.07 5.91
C ALA A 410 16.48 28.82 7.08
N SER A 411 17.22 28.08 7.89
CA SER A 411 18.07 28.58 8.97
C SER A 411 19.44 27.93 8.86
N ILE A 412 20.48 28.75 8.75
CA ILE A 412 21.86 28.33 8.47
C ILE A 412 22.77 28.89 9.56
N LEU A 413 23.38 28.02 10.36
CA LEU A 413 24.43 28.39 11.31
C LEU A 413 25.77 28.40 10.60
N LEU A 414 26.46 29.54 10.70
CA LEU A 414 27.70 29.80 9.98
C LEU A 414 28.73 30.47 10.89
N ASN A 415 29.98 30.02 10.80
CA ASN A 415 31.12 30.63 11.45
C ASN A 415 31.88 31.48 10.43
N ILE A 416 32.01 32.78 10.69
CA ILE A 416 32.67 33.75 9.80
C ILE A 416 34.03 34.14 10.36
N ILE A 417 35.00 34.24 9.47
CA ILE A 417 36.34 34.77 9.72
C ILE A 417 36.55 35.95 8.77
N CYS A 418 36.54 37.16 9.32
CA CYS A 418 36.76 38.38 8.58
C CYS A 418 38.24 38.63 8.30
N ASP A 419 38.53 39.34 7.22
CA ASP A 419 39.89 39.84 6.95
C ASP A 419 40.21 41.01 7.89
N THR A 420 41.47 41.17 8.28
CA THR A 420 41.91 42.26 9.18
C THR A 420 42.80 43.27 8.46
N GLU A 421 42.60 44.56 8.74
CA GLU A 421 43.45 45.67 8.27
C GLU A 421 44.20 46.31 9.44
N GLU A 422 45.51 46.53 9.27
CA GLU A 422 46.33 47.29 10.22
C GLU A 422 46.14 48.80 10.02
N LYS A 423 45.59 49.50 11.02
CA LYS A 423 45.56 50.97 11.05
C LYS A 423 46.50 51.52 12.11
N THR A 424 47.39 52.41 11.68
CA THR A 424 48.26 53.15 12.60
C THR A 424 47.55 54.44 13.05
N ARG A 425 47.34 54.58 14.37
CA ARG A 425 46.87 55.82 15.00
C ARG A 425 48.00 56.45 15.80
N LYS A 426 48.15 57.76 15.67
CA LYS A 426 49.02 58.55 16.55
C LYS A 426 48.30 58.82 17.86
N ILE A 427 48.86 58.35 18.96
CA ILE A 427 48.39 58.66 20.31
C ILE A 427 49.44 59.48 21.04
N SER A 428 49.01 60.49 21.77
CA SER A 428 49.89 61.32 22.59
C SER A 428 49.76 60.94 24.05
N ARG A 429 50.90 60.70 24.70
CA ARG A 429 50.95 60.48 26.16
C ARG A 429 51.75 61.61 26.80
N LYS A 430 51.23 62.13 27.91
CA LYS A 430 51.97 63.06 28.75
C LYS A 430 53.02 62.30 29.55
N VAL A 431 54.29 62.64 29.37
CA VAL A 431 55.39 62.08 30.14
C VAL A 431 56.08 63.21 30.89
N LYS A 432 56.36 62.99 32.18
CA LYS A 432 57.12 63.95 32.99
C LYS A 432 58.61 63.64 32.84
N LYS A 433 59.34 64.47 32.10
CA LYS A 433 60.82 64.45 32.13
C LYS A 433 61.32 65.42 33.18
N GLN A 434 62.35 65.00 33.91
CA GLN A 434 63.09 65.89 34.81
C GLN A 434 64.02 66.75 33.97
N VAL A 435 63.77 68.06 33.93
CA VAL A 435 64.63 69.03 33.26
C VAL A 435 65.36 69.82 34.32
N GLU A 436 66.67 69.95 34.18
CA GLU A 436 67.49 70.68 35.15
C GLU A 436 67.19 72.19 35.10
N ILE A 437 66.99 72.80 36.26
CA ILE A 437 66.76 74.22 36.42
C ILE A 437 68.11 74.92 36.45
N LEU A 438 68.31 75.89 35.56
CA LEU A 438 69.51 76.73 35.52
C LEU A 438 69.27 78.03 36.31
N ASN A 439 70.30 78.60 36.91
CA ASN A 439 70.24 79.90 37.59
C ASN A 439 70.20 81.06 36.58
N ASN A 440 70.04 82.31 37.05
CA ASN A 440 69.93 83.51 36.20
C ASN A 440 71.18 83.79 35.33
N GLU A 441 72.28 83.08 35.54
CA GLU A 441 73.50 83.11 34.72
C GLU A 441 73.63 81.90 33.77
N GLY A 442 72.61 81.03 33.69
CA GLY A 442 72.63 79.84 32.84
C GLY A 442 73.45 78.67 33.38
N LYS A 443 73.80 78.66 34.68
CA LYS A 443 74.59 77.59 35.34
C LYS A 443 73.72 76.73 36.27
N SER A 444 74.05 75.44 36.43
CA SER A 444 73.37 74.54 37.35
C SER A 444 73.47 74.98 38.81
N TYR A 445 72.40 74.76 39.57
CA TYR A 445 72.44 74.86 41.03
C TYR A 445 73.33 73.75 41.61
N ASN A 446 73.96 73.99 42.76
CA ASN A 446 74.71 72.95 43.48
C ASN A 446 74.14 72.81 44.91
N PRO A 447 73.43 71.71 45.23
CA PRO A 447 73.13 70.56 44.37
C PRO A 447 72.11 70.90 43.26
N PRO A 448 72.14 70.16 42.12
CA PRO A 448 71.24 70.38 40.98
C PRO A 448 69.78 70.35 41.37
N LYS A 449 69.00 71.33 40.87
CA LYS A 449 67.54 71.34 41.01
C LYS A 449 66.93 70.90 39.69
N PHE A 450 65.95 70.01 39.75
CA PHE A 450 65.18 69.57 38.58
C PHE A 450 63.72 69.98 38.74
N GLU A 451 63.11 70.41 37.64
CA GLU A 451 61.66 70.63 37.55
C GLU A 451 61.05 69.57 36.64
N GLY A 452 59.87 69.09 37.02
CA GLY A 452 59.11 68.17 36.16
C GLY A 452 58.47 68.97 35.03
N LYS A 453 59.02 68.86 33.82
CA LYS A 453 58.38 69.43 32.63
C LYS A 453 57.48 68.38 31.99
N GLU A 454 56.20 68.72 31.79
CA GLU A 454 55.29 67.89 31.00
C GLU A 454 55.68 68.01 29.53
N GLU A 455 56.13 66.90 28.95
CA GLU A 455 56.41 66.78 27.52
C GLU A 455 55.38 65.82 26.90
N ILE A 456 54.91 66.16 25.70
CA ILE A 456 53.96 65.34 24.96
C ILE A 456 54.76 64.42 24.05
N GLU A 457 54.73 63.12 24.32
CA GLU A 457 55.35 62.09 23.48
C GLU A 457 54.31 61.53 22.50
N GLU A 458 54.58 61.59 21.19
CA GLU A 458 53.76 60.95 20.16
C GLU A 458 54.22 59.50 19.94
N LEU A 459 53.30 58.54 20.12
CA LEU A 459 53.52 57.12 19.87
C LEU A 459 52.61 56.63 18.74
N ASN A 460 53.13 55.73 17.90
CA ASN A 460 52.35 55.05 16.87
C ASN A 460 51.73 53.79 17.48
N TYR A 461 50.40 53.73 17.54
CA TYR A 461 49.64 52.56 17.97
C TYR A 461 49.09 51.85 16.73
N ILE A 462 49.47 50.58 16.54
CA ILE A 462 48.97 49.73 15.44
C ILE A 462 47.74 48.98 15.98
N GLU A 463 46.58 49.21 15.37
CA GLU A 463 45.31 48.57 15.70
C GLU A 463 44.88 47.67 14.52
N ASN A 464 44.60 46.39 14.80
CA ASN A 464 44.02 45.47 13.84
C ASN A 464 42.50 45.63 13.86
N ILE A 465 41.92 46.11 12.75
CA ILE A 465 40.49 46.31 12.62
C ILE A 465 39.94 45.27 11.65
N GLU A 466 38.90 44.56 12.07
CA GLU A 466 38.19 43.60 11.22
C GLU A 466 37.42 44.33 10.10
N ILE A 467 37.55 43.83 8.88
CA ILE A 467 36.74 44.24 7.73
C ILE A 467 35.51 43.33 7.69
N PRO A 468 34.29 43.85 7.92
CA PRO A 468 33.09 43.03 7.91
C PRO A 468 32.92 42.30 6.57
N THR A 469 32.61 41.01 6.64
CA THR A 469 32.38 40.17 5.47
C THR A 469 30.94 40.32 5.01
N ARG A 470 30.75 40.61 3.71
CA ARG A 470 29.43 40.63 3.08
C ARG A 470 29.10 39.30 2.42
N LEU A 471 27.92 38.78 2.72
CA LEU A 471 27.39 37.54 2.20
C LEU A 471 26.24 37.84 1.23
N VAL A 472 26.25 37.21 0.05
CA VAL A 472 25.27 37.39 -1.02
C VAL A 472 24.59 36.05 -1.28
N ILE A 473 23.26 36.05 -1.23
CA ILE A 473 22.43 34.86 -1.45
C ILE A 473 21.77 34.92 -2.81
N THR A 474 21.80 33.82 -3.55
CA THR A 474 21.10 33.66 -4.83
C THR A 474 20.17 32.45 -4.79
N TYR A 475 18.89 32.69 -5.08
CA TYR A 475 17.90 31.63 -5.23
C TYR A 475 17.84 31.16 -6.69
N VAL A 476 17.68 29.85 -6.88
CA VAL A 476 17.51 29.21 -8.19
C VAL A 476 16.26 28.35 -8.16
N PHE A 477 15.34 28.58 -9.08
CA PHE A 477 14.12 27.81 -9.24
C PHE A 477 14.08 27.19 -10.64
N ASN A 478 13.95 25.87 -10.73
CA ASN A 478 13.96 25.10 -11.99
C ASN A 478 15.08 25.53 -12.94
N ASP A 479 16.32 25.52 -12.42
CA ASP A 479 17.54 25.90 -13.12
C ASP A 479 17.60 27.37 -13.60
N THR A 480 16.64 28.22 -13.18
CA THR A 480 16.60 29.65 -13.48
C THR A 480 16.94 30.48 -12.24
N LYS A 481 17.90 31.40 -12.35
CA LYS A 481 18.28 32.32 -11.26
C LYS A 481 17.18 33.37 -11.03
N ILE A 482 16.83 33.59 -9.76
CA ILE A 482 15.91 34.65 -9.35
C ILE A 482 16.71 35.94 -9.17
N GLU A 483 16.57 36.89 -10.10
CA GLU A 483 17.38 38.11 -10.12
C GLU A 483 16.79 39.27 -9.31
N HIS A 484 15.49 39.25 -9.02
CA HIS A 484 14.79 40.38 -8.39
C HIS A 484 14.84 40.38 -6.86
N HIS A 485 15.23 39.28 -6.23
CA HIS A 485 15.35 39.17 -4.77
C HIS A 485 16.65 38.46 -4.39
N ILE A 486 17.65 39.26 -3.99
CA ILE A 486 19.01 38.83 -3.66
C ILE A 486 19.34 39.36 -2.27
N PRO A 487 19.05 38.60 -1.20
CA PRO A 487 19.38 39.01 0.16
C PRO A 487 20.89 39.20 0.33
N LYS A 488 21.28 40.21 1.10
CA LYS A 488 22.67 40.53 1.41
C LYS A 488 22.80 40.88 2.88
N GLU A 489 23.68 40.18 3.58
CA GLU A 489 23.98 40.45 5.00
C GLU A 489 25.46 40.76 5.18
N THR A 490 25.79 41.38 6.32
CA THR A 490 27.16 41.77 6.66
C THR A 490 27.44 41.36 8.09
N TYR A 491 28.51 40.61 8.29
CA TYR A 491 28.85 40.01 9.58
C TYR A 491 30.28 40.35 9.99
N LEU A 492 30.53 40.31 11.30
CA LEU A 492 31.86 40.31 11.91
C LEU A 492 32.31 38.87 12.17
N SER A 493 33.56 38.67 12.59
CA SER A 493 34.04 37.33 12.94
C SER A 493 33.21 36.71 14.08
N GLY A 494 32.92 35.41 13.98
CA GLY A 494 32.16 34.67 15.00
C GLY A 494 31.05 33.79 14.42
N ASP A 495 30.22 33.24 15.31
CA ASP A 495 29.08 32.37 14.97
C ASP A 495 27.81 33.20 14.76
N HIS A 496 27.14 32.98 13.62
CA HIS A 496 25.93 33.69 13.22
C HIS A 496 24.86 32.72 12.71
N ILE A 497 23.62 33.20 12.66
CA ILE A 497 22.48 32.49 12.06
C ILE A 497 21.93 33.33 10.91
N LEU A 498 21.91 32.76 9.71
CA LEU A 498 21.27 33.34 8.53
C LEU A 498 19.90 32.68 8.33
N ASN A 499 18.85 33.50 8.33
CA ASN A 499 17.49 33.04 8.05
C ASN A 499 17.06 33.49 6.65
N LEU A 500 16.52 32.55 5.87
CA LEU A 500 16.10 32.79 4.50
C LEU A 500 14.62 32.47 4.34
N PHE A 501 13.93 33.31 3.58
CA PHE A 501 12.51 33.17 3.27
C PHE A 501 12.28 33.49 1.79
N TYR A 502 11.50 32.66 1.11
CA TYR A 502 11.07 32.95 -0.25
C TYR A 502 9.69 32.34 -0.58
N PRO A 503 8.70 33.13 -1.04
CA PRO A 503 7.41 32.62 -1.48
C PRO A 503 7.49 32.12 -2.94
N LEU A 504 6.99 30.91 -3.18
CA LEU A 504 6.90 30.27 -4.49
C LEU A 504 5.45 30.34 -4.99
N THR A 505 5.19 31.25 -5.92
CA THR A 505 3.86 31.47 -6.50
C THR A 505 3.73 30.83 -7.88
N LYS A 506 2.50 30.45 -8.27
CA LYS A 506 2.16 29.91 -9.61
C LYS A 506 2.88 28.61 -9.94
N LEU A 507 2.95 27.68 -8.99
CA LEU A 507 3.46 26.35 -9.25
C LEU A 507 2.47 25.60 -10.14
N GLN A 508 2.90 25.17 -11.31
CA GLN A 508 2.04 24.46 -12.26
C GLN A 508 1.68 23.06 -11.74
N GLU A 509 0.46 22.62 -12.02
CA GLU A 509 0.02 21.27 -11.65
C GLU A 509 0.87 20.19 -12.33
N LYS A 510 1.07 19.08 -11.61
CA LYS A 510 1.80 17.88 -12.05
C LYS A 510 3.22 18.15 -12.53
N THR A 511 3.89 19.14 -11.93
CA THR A 511 5.28 19.47 -12.25
C THR A 511 6.21 19.10 -11.10
N MET A 512 7.38 18.53 -11.43
CA MET A 512 8.50 18.42 -10.51
C MET A 512 9.26 19.74 -10.50
N ASN A 513 9.50 20.27 -9.32
CA ASN A 513 10.19 21.53 -9.13
C ASN A 513 11.46 21.32 -8.30
N ASN A 514 12.50 22.09 -8.61
CA ASN A 514 13.76 22.13 -7.86
C ASN A 514 14.00 23.57 -7.41
N PHE A 515 14.22 23.74 -6.10
CA PHE A 515 14.64 25.00 -5.51
C PHE A 515 16.01 24.84 -4.86
N SER A 516 16.96 25.68 -5.24
CA SER A 516 18.32 25.68 -4.74
C SER A 516 18.75 27.04 -4.21
N VAL A 517 19.59 27.05 -3.18
CA VAL A 517 20.19 28.26 -2.59
C VAL A 517 21.69 28.22 -2.78
N LEU A 518 22.24 29.29 -3.36
CA LEU A 518 23.68 29.50 -3.51
C LEU A 518 24.12 30.66 -2.63
N ILE A 519 25.28 30.51 -2.00
CA ILE A 519 25.90 31.56 -1.19
C ILE A 519 27.28 31.91 -1.75
N ARG A 520 27.60 33.20 -1.75
CA ARG A 520 28.93 33.74 -2.04
C ARG A 520 29.32 34.82 -1.05
N LEU A 521 30.61 34.89 -0.68
CA LEU A 521 31.21 35.96 0.11
C LEU A 521 31.87 37.01 -0.79
N GLU A 522 31.85 38.29 -0.41
CA GLU A 522 32.63 39.33 -1.09
C GLU A 522 34.10 39.39 -0.58
N SER A 523 34.34 39.03 0.69
CA SER A 523 35.65 39.00 1.35
C SER A 523 35.64 38.03 2.55
N GLY A 524 36.80 37.61 3.07
CA GLY A 524 36.89 36.65 4.17
C GLY A 524 36.48 35.22 3.84
N GLN A 525 36.27 34.41 4.88
CA GLN A 525 35.90 32.99 4.79
C GLN A 525 34.72 32.68 5.71
N ALA A 526 33.90 31.70 5.34
CA ALA A 526 32.83 31.21 6.20
C ALA A 526 32.71 29.68 6.14
N MET A 527 32.35 29.07 7.26
CA MET A 527 32.19 27.62 7.37
C MET A 527 30.78 27.30 7.89
N ILE A 528 30.11 26.37 7.21
CA ILE A 528 28.87 25.75 7.66
C ILE A 528 29.19 24.30 8.03
N SER A 529 29.01 23.92 9.29
CA SER A 529 29.25 22.54 9.71
C SER A 529 28.17 21.60 9.21
N LYS A 530 28.40 20.28 9.32
CA LYS A 530 27.36 19.28 9.06
C LYS A 530 26.13 19.55 9.95
N ASP A 531 24.94 19.34 9.41
CA ASP A 531 23.62 19.50 10.05
C ASP A 531 23.28 20.95 10.49
N ASN A 532 24.10 21.94 10.13
CA ASN A 532 23.91 23.35 10.48
C ASN A 532 23.14 24.18 9.42
N ALA A 533 22.78 23.61 8.28
CA ALA A 533 21.88 24.21 7.30
C ALA A 533 20.60 23.39 7.22
N ILE A 534 19.52 23.94 7.77
CA ILE A 534 18.19 23.31 7.80
C ILE A 534 17.25 24.15 6.95
N ALA A 535 16.47 23.49 6.09
CA ALA A 535 15.50 24.16 5.24
C ALA A 535 14.23 23.34 5.08
N ALA A 536 13.14 24.02 4.72
CA ALA A 536 11.87 23.38 4.43
C ALA A 536 11.11 24.13 3.34
N ILE A 537 10.44 23.38 2.46
CA ILE A 537 9.39 23.89 1.58
C ILE A 537 8.06 23.34 2.04
N SER A 538 7.12 24.23 2.35
CA SER A 538 5.79 23.87 2.80
C SER A 538 4.72 24.48 1.91
N GLY A 539 3.71 23.71 1.54
CA GLY A 539 2.59 24.17 0.73
C GLY A 539 1.41 23.22 0.78
N GLN A 540 0.23 23.72 0.44
CA GLN A 540 -0.94 22.87 0.24
C GLN A 540 -0.80 22.15 -1.11
N SER A 541 -1.21 20.88 -1.20
CA SER A 541 -1.17 20.11 -2.45
C SER A 541 0.24 19.88 -3.06
N LEU A 542 1.30 19.87 -2.25
CA LEU A 542 2.61 19.35 -2.67
C LEU A 542 2.61 17.81 -2.60
N GLY A 543 3.29 17.16 -3.54
CA GLY A 543 3.40 15.69 -3.63
C GLY A 543 4.74 15.19 -3.07
N SER A 544 4.72 14.02 -2.42
CA SER A 544 5.95 13.38 -1.91
C SER A 544 6.86 12.94 -3.06
N THR A 545 8.15 13.25 -2.93
CA THR A 545 9.22 12.77 -3.81
C THR A 545 9.57 11.32 -3.47
N GLU A 546 8.77 10.36 -3.94
CA GLU A 546 9.18 8.95 -4.06
C GLU A 546 8.63 8.31 -5.34
N ALA A 547 8.91 8.96 -6.47
CA ALA A 547 8.99 8.28 -7.76
C ALA A 547 10.43 8.47 -8.26
N TRP A 548 11.23 7.40 -8.21
CA TRP A 548 12.52 7.37 -8.90
C TRP A 548 12.26 7.64 -10.39
N ASP A 549 12.79 8.74 -10.91
CA ASP A 549 12.52 9.24 -12.26
C ASP A 549 13.41 8.59 -13.35
N GLY A 550 14.18 7.57 -12.97
CA GLY A 550 15.08 6.85 -13.86
C GLY A 550 16.30 7.65 -14.34
N LYS A 551 16.56 8.85 -13.79
CA LYS A 551 17.73 9.66 -14.16
C LYS A 551 18.87 9.47 -13.16
N ILE A 552 19.99 8.95 -13.65
CA ILE A 552 21.27 9.02 -12.95
C ILE A 552 21.98 10.28 -13.44
N LYS A 553 22.06 11.31 -12.59
CA LYS A 553 22.88 12.50 -12.87
C LYS A 553 24.30 12.21 -12.38
N ILE A 554 25.20 11.89 -13.30
CA ILE A 554 26.64 11.78 -13.01
C ILE A 554 27.23 13.17 -13.23
N GLU A 555 27.59 13.86 -12.14
CA GLU A 555 28.39 15.08 -12.21
C GLU A 555 29.86 14.72 -12.01
N GLU A 556 30.61 14.67 -13.12
CA GLU A 556 32.06 14.45 -13.09
C GLU A 556 32.78 15.80 -13.26
N SER A 557 33.32 16.35 -12.18
CA SER A 557 34.09 17.60 -12.24
C SER A 557 35.57 17.31 -12.48
N TRP A 558 36.05 17.58 -13.69
CA TRP A 558 37.48 17.47 -14.02
C TRP A 558 38.22 18.73 -13.55
N LYS A 559 39.24 18.58 -12.71
CA LYS A 559 40.17 19.68 -12.42
C LYS A 559 40.96 20.01 -13.70
N LYS A 560 41.07 21.30 -13.98
CA LYS A 560 41.80 21.88 -15.12
C LYS A 560 43.18 21.22 -15.28
N PHE A 561 43.39 20.49 -16.37
CA PHE A 561 44.72 19.98 -16.73
C PHE A 561 45.58 21.14 -17.24
N THR A 562 46.60 21.53 -16.48
CA THR A 562 47.68 22.38 -17.00
C THR A 562 48.58 21.53 -17.89
N PHE A 563 48.48 21.74 -19.21
CA PHE A 563 49.43 21.21 -20.18
C PHE A 563 50.76 21.97 -20.07
N SER A 564 51.62 21.54 -19.16
CA SER A 564 53.04 21.91 -19.18
C SER A 564 53.87 20.63 -19.33
N ASN A 565 54.56 20.55 -20.46
CA ASN A 565 55.49 19.51 -20.91
C ASN A 565 54.86 18.27 -21.57
N LEU A 566 54.50 18.43 -22.86
CA LEU A 566 54.55 17.34 -23.82
C LEU A 566 56.00 16.84 -23.88
N PHE A 567 56.32 15.73 -23.21
CA PHE A 567 57.37 14.75 -23.53
C PHE A 567 57.59 13.93 -22.26
N LEU A 568 56.76 12.90 -22.05
CA LEU A 568 57.04 11.69 -21.23
C LEU A 568 55.73 10.90 -21.00
N PHE A 569 55.11 10.40 -22.07
CA PHE A 569 54.15 9.28 -21.98
C PHE A 569 54.28 8.40 -23.23
N SER A 570 55.48 7.88 -23.46
CA SER A 570 55.64 6.62 -24.17
C SER A 570 55.58 5.51 -23.11
N ASN A 571 54.57 4.65 -23.21
CA ASN A 571 54.31 3.46 -22.40
C ASN A 571 53.36 3.65 -21.22
N LEU A 572 52.07 3.71 -21.55
CA LEU A 572 51.05 2.97 -20.80
C LEU A 572 50.02 2.47 -21.83
N LEU A 573 50.24 1.23 -22.27
CA LEU A 573 49.27 0.42 -22.98
C LEU A 573 48.31 -0.13 -21.92
N ASP A 574 47.06 0.30 -21.96
CA ASP A 574 45.98 -0.58 -21.53
C ASP A 574 44.75 -0.40 -22.44
N TYR A 575 44.14 -1.54 -22.79
CA TYR A 575 43.10 -1.64 -23.80
C TYR A 575 41.74 -1.28 -23.20
N TYR A 576 41.14 -0.19 -23.69
CA TYR A 576 39.70 0.04 -23.54
C TYR A 576 39.03 -0.06 -24.92
N LYS A 577 38.06 -0.97 -25.04
CA LYS A 577 37.21 -1.11 -26.23
C LYS A 577 36.07 -0.11 -26.08
N VAL A 578 36.23 1.08 -26.66
CA VAL A 578 35.12 2.04 -26.82
C VAL A 578 34.34 1.63 -28.06
N GLU A 579 33.23 0.94 -27.86
CA GLU A 579 32.26 0.72 -28.92
C GLU A 579 31.31 1.91 -28.97
N LYS A 580 31.46 2.75 -30.00
CA LYS A 580 30.53 3.82 -30.28
C LYS A 580 29.27 3.19 -30.89
N GLN A 581 28.25 2.92 -30.08
CA GLN A 581 26.90 2.68 -30.62
C GLN A 581 26.35 4.03 -31.09
N GLU A 582 26.44 4.27 -32.39
CA GLU A 582 25.64 5.32 -33.01
C GLU A 582 24.17 4.92 -32.89
N PRO A 583 23.28 5.82 -32.41
CA PRO A 583 21.86 5.51 -32.34
C PRO A 583 21.36 5.24 -33.76
N THR A 584 21.07 3.98 -34.07
CA THR A 584 20.35 3.63 -35.28
C THR A 584 19.00 4.32 -35.22
N LYS A 585 18.76 5.22 -36.17
CA LYS A 585 17.43 5.77 -36.46
C LYS A 585 16.47 4.59 -36.60
N THR A 586 15.55 4.42 -35.67
CA THR A 586 14.41 3.53 -35.83
C THR A 586 13.53 4.13 -36.92
N GLU A 587 13.82 3.80 -38.18
CA GLU A 587 12.86 3.98 -39.26
C GLU A 587 11.72 3.00 -39.02
N PHE A 588 10.56 3.50 -38.65
CA PHE A 588 9.29 2.77 -38.79
C PHE A 588 9.08 2.49 -40.29
N LYS A 589 9.49 1.32 -40.76
CA LYS A 589 9.02 0.76 -42.03
C LYS A 589 7.76 -0.05 -41.77
N GLU A 590 6.65 0.65 -41.58
CA GLU A 590 5.36 0.02 -41.77
C GLU A 590 5.10 -0.08 -43.28
N LYS A 591 5.19 -1.28 -43.83
CA LYS A 591 4.57 -1.59 -45.13
C LYS A 591 3.07 -1.60 -44.89
N VAL A 592 2.43 -0.46 -45.09
CA VAL A 592 0.97 -0.39 -45.24
C VAL A 592 0.61 -1.14 -46.52
N GLU A 593 0.08 -2.35 -46.39
CA GLU A 593 -0.61 -2.99 -47.49
C GLU A 593 -1.79 -2.12 -47.92
N ARG A 594 -1.92 -1.94 -49.24
CA ARG A 594 -2.96 -1.14 -49.88
C ARG A 594 -4.35 -1.53 -49.38
N PHE A 595 -4.95 -0.71 -48.52
CA PHE A 595 -6.40 -0.68 -48.40
C PHE A 595 -6.97 -0.01 -49.65
N LYS A 596 -7.71 -0.78 -50.45
CA LYS A 596 -8.58 -0.27 -51.53
C LYS A 596 -9.73 0.52 -50.88
N PHE A 597 -9.70 1.84 -50.99
CA PHE A 597 -10.84 2.68 -50.67
C PHE A 597 -11.85 2.62 -51.83
N ASN A 598 -12.90 1.82 -51.66
CA ASN A 598 -14.11 1.94 -52.48
C ASN A 598 -14.91 3.14 -51.95
N GLY A 599 -14.79 4.23 -52.69
CA GLY A 599 -15.55 5.49 -52.70
C GLY A 599 -16.58 5.79 -51.60
N ILE A 600 -16.54 7.03 -51.12
CA ILE A 600 -17.66 8.01 -51.18
C ILE A 600 -17.04 9.41 -51.24
N LYS A 601 -17.55 10.24 -52.15
CA LYS A 601 -17.19 11.66 -52.33
C LYS A 601 -17.90 12.52 -51.28
N LEU A 602 -17.17 13.35 -50.56
CA LEU A 602 -17.53 14.70 -50.10
C LEU A 602 -16.19 15.45 -49.96
N GLY A 603 -15.87 16.54 -50.64
CA GLY A 603 -16.67 17.73 -50.86
C GLY A 603 -16.02 18.88 -50.09
N ASN A 604 -14.93 19.43 -50.64
CA ASN A 604 -14.29 20.73 -50.31
C ASN A 604 -13.83 20.99 -48.87
N TYR A 605 -12.52 20.90 -48.61
CA TYR A 605 -11.79 21.95 -47.86
C TYR A 605 -10.31 21.93 -48.30
N LYS A 606 -9.81 23.08 -48.75
CA LYS A 606 -8.40 23.32 -49.09
C LYS A 606 -7.75 23.94 -47.87
N ASP A 607 -6.60 23.44 -47.45
CA ASP A 607 -5.59 24.29 -46.81
C ASP A 607 -4.20 24.04 -47.41
N LYS A 608 -3.56 25.16 -47.77
CA LYS A 608 -2.24 25.25 -48.37
C LYS A 608 -1.20 25.20 -47.26
N ILE A 609 -0.28 24.23 -47.32
CA ILE A 609 0.98 24.28 -46.57
C ILE A 609 2.09 24.53 -47.59
N THR A 610 2.70 25.71 -47.53
CA THR A 610 3.95 26.05 -48.23
C THR A 610 5.12 25.58 -47.40
N THR A 611 5.94 24.68 -47.94
CA THR A 611 7.20 24.25 -47.32
C THR A 611 8.36 24.96 -48.00
N GLU A 612 9.09 25.79 -47.26
CA GLU A 612 10.35 26.39 -47.72
C GLU A 612 11.51 25.49 -47.24
N ILE A 613 12.23 24.88 -48.18
CA ILE A 613 13.42 24.07 -47.92
C ILE A 613 14.64 24.97 -48.08
N LYS A 614 15.40 25.19 -47.01
CA LYS A 614 16.78 25.70 -47.10
C LYS A 614 17.77 24.57 -46.87
N ASN A 615 18.43 24.18 -47.94
CA ASN A 615 19.58 23.29 -47.94
C ASN A 615 20.80 23.95 -47.28
N LYS A 616 21.54 23.13 -46.52
CA LYS A 616 22.86 23.41 -45.92
C LYS A 616 23.95 23.53 -46.98
N GLU A 617 24.78 24.56 -46.88
CA GLU A 617 26.22 24.63 -47.19
C GLU A 617 26.74 25.85 -46.37
N VAL A 618 27.80 25.87 -45.54
CA VAL A 618 28.92 25.00 -45.17
C VAL A 618 29.09 25.10 -43.64
#